data_AF-A0AB34L4Z3-F1
#
_entry.id   AF-A0AB34L4Z3-F1
#
_cell.length_a   1.000
_cell.length_b   1.000
_cell.length_c   1.000
_cell.angle_alpha   90.00
_cell.angle_beta   90.00
_cell.angle_gamma   90.00
#
_symmetry.space_group_name_H-M   'P 1'
#
loop_
_entity.id
_entity.type
_entity.pdbx_description
1 polymer ?
#
loop_
_entity_poly.entity_id
_entity_poly.type
_entity_poly.pdbx_seq_one_letter_code
_entity_poly.pdbx_strand_id
1 'polypeptide(L)'
;MLDIMASTGIDTFSFCCNDILTLLANTYVKAEKHQVRKVLQECWKLTPAHNTLTYTTYQVDYNRECRYSSLRRTGRYYTVARAFLETL
;
A
#
# COMPACT_ATOMS: atom_id res chain seq x y z
N MET A 1 -5.95 2.84 -2.17
CA MET A 1 -5.79 1.50 -1.52
C MET A 1 -7.08 0.71 -1.60
N LEU A 2 -8.21 1.29 -1.16
CA LEU A 2 -9.53 0.65 -1.28
C LEU A 2 -9.86 0.26 -2.72
N ASP A 3 -9.51 1.08 -3.72
CA ASP A 3 -9.73 0.73 -5.14
C ASP A 3 -8.98 -0.53 -5.57
N ILE A 4 -7.72 -0.68 -5.11
CA ILE A 4 -6.91 -1.87 -5.37
C ILE A 4 -7.60 -3.07 -4.73
N MET A 5 -7.98 -2.95 -3.45
CA MET A 5 -8.64 -4.02 -2.72
C MET A 5 -9.94 -4.43 -3.42
N ALA A 6 -10.78 -3.47 -3.82
CA ALA A 6 -12.03 -3.71 -4.54
C ALA A 6 -11.79 -4.38 -5.90
N SER A 7 -10.80 -3.93 -6.67
CA SER A 7 -10.49 -4.49 -7.98
C SER A 7 -9.86 -5.89 -7.93
N THR A 8 -9.16 -6.22 -6.85
CA THR A 8 -8.38 -7.48 -6.73
C THR A 8 -9.06 -8.50 -5.82
N GLY A 9 -10.13 -8.12 -5.12
CA GLY A 9 -10.86 -9.00 -4.20
C GLY A 9 -10.09 -9.35 -2.92
N ILE A 10 -9.07 -8.57 -2.54
CA ILE A 10 -8.30 -8.80 -1.31
C ILE A 10 -8.87 -8.01 -0.13
N ASP A 11 -8.71 -8.56 1.07
CA ASP A 11 -9.09 -7.91 2.34
C ASP A 11 -7.91 -7.30 3.08
N THR A 12 -6.68 -7.66 2.71
CA THR A 12 -5.47 -7.09 3.30
C THR A 12 -4.52 -6.63 2.21
N PHE A 13 -3.88 -5.48 2.43
CA PHE A 13 -2.91 -4.89 1.50
C PHE A 13 -1.58 -4.72 2.21
N SER A 14 -0.53 -5.30 1.62
CA SER A 14 0.84 -5.24 2.14
C SER A 14 1.69 -4.31 1.28
N PHE A 15 2.39 -3.37 1.91
CA PHE A 15 3.11 -2.31 1.20
C PHE A 15 4.25 -1.73 2.02
N CYS A 16 5.25 -1.14 1.35
CA CYS A 16 6.25 -0.29 2.00
C CYS A 16 5.97 1.20 1.76
N CYS A 17 6.68 2.09 2.45
CA CYS A 17 6.52 3.54 2.22
C CYS A 17 6.75 3.94 0.76
N ASN A 18 7.67 3.28 0.05
CA ASN A 18 7.94 3.59 -1.35
C ASN A 18 6.77 3.22 -2.25
N ASP A 19 6.07 2.11 -1.97
CA ASP A 19 4.90 1.71 -2.76
C ASP A 19 3.79 2.77 -2.62
N ILE A 20 3.59 3.30 -1.41
CA ILE A 20 2.61 4.36 -1.17
C ILE A 20 2.98 5.65 -1.89
N LEU A 21 4.27 6.01 -1.88
CA LEU A 21 4.73 7.17 -2.66
C LEU A 21 4.42 6.99 -4.14
N THR A 22 4.68 5.81 -4.71
CA THR A 22 4.35 5.52 -6.11
C THR A 22 2.85 5.59 -6.35
N LEU A 23 2.02 5.06 -5.45
CA LEU A 23 0.56 5.14 -5.56
C LEU A 23 0.05 6.59 -5.47
N LEU A 24 0.56 7.39 -4.55
CA LEU A 24 0.21 8.81 -4.39
C LEU A 24 0.65 9.64 -5.61
N ALA A 25 1.83 9.35 -6.17
CA ALA A 25 2.29 9.99 -7.38
C ALA A 25 1.35 9.73 -8.57
N ASN A 26 0.79 8.52 -8.69
CA ASN A 26 -0.21 8.21 -9.72
C ASN A 26 -1.55 8.96 -9.51
N THR A 27 -1.84 9.44 -8.30
CA THR A 27 -3.01 10.28 -8.00
C THR A 27 -2.68 11.78 -7.97
N TYR A 28 -1.54 12.19 -8.53
CA TYR A 28 -1.05 13.58 -8.52
C TYR A 28 -0.80 14.18 -7.11
N VAL A 29 -0.70 13.33 -6.08
CA VAL A 29 -0.40 13.76 -4.71
C VAL A 29 1.12 13.75 -4.52
N LYS A 30 1.70 14.93 -4.32
CA LYS A 30 3.13 15.06 -3.96
C LYS A 30 3.27 14.82 -2.46
N ALA A 31 3.87 13.67 -2.11
CA ALA A 31 4.19 13.33 -0.73
C ALA A 31 5.66 12.91 -0.63
N GLU A 32 6.23 13.08 0.57
CA GLU A 32 7.57 12.61 0.87
C GLU A 32 7.54 11.39 1.78
N LYS A 33 8.62 10.59 1.75
CA LYS A 33 8.74 9.35 2.53
C LYS A 33 8.52 9.58 4.02
N HIS A 34 9.00 10.71 4.55
CA HIS A 34 8.88 11.04 5.96
C HIS A 34 7.41 11.33 6.35
N GLN A 35 6.64 12.02 5.50
CA GLN A 35 5.22 12.28 5.70
C GLN A 35 4.41 10.98 5.67
N VAL A 36 4.66 10.12 4.67
CA VAL A 36 4.02 8.80 4.59
C VAL A 36 4.31 7.99 5.85
N ARG A 37 5.57 7.94 6.29
CA ARG A 37 5.94 7.22 7.52
C ARG A 37 5.21 7.78 8.75
N LYS A 38 5.10 9.11 8.86
CA LYS A 38 4.39 9.77 9.95
C LYS A 38 2.92 9.36 9.99
N VAL A 39 2.22 9.39 8.86
CA VAL A 39 0.81 8.97 8.78
C VAL A 39 0.65 7.49 9.16
N LEU A 40 1.51 6.62 8.63
CA LEU A 40 1.43 5.18 8.92
C LEU A 40 1.66 4.86 10.40
N GLN A 41 2.60 5.54 11.06
CA GLN A 41 2.99 5.25 12.44
C GLN A 41 2.17 6.03 13.47
N GLU A 42 1.85 7.30 13.22
CA GLU A 42 1.17 8.16 14.19
C GLU A 42 -0.34 8.17 14.01
N CYS A 43 -0.83 8.29 12.76
CA CYS A 43 -2.27 8.34 12.49
C CYS A 43 -2.86 6.94 12.44
N TRP A 44 -2.25 6.03 11.68
CA TRP A 44 -2.77 4.67 11.48
C TRP A 44 -2.23 3.67 12.50
N LYS A 45 -1.20 4.06 13.28
CA LYS A 45 -0.58 3.22 14.32
C LYS A 45 -0.15 1.84 13.82
N LEU A 46 0.22 1.73 12.54
CA LEU A 46 0.66 0.49 11.94
C LEU A 46 2.10 0.20 12.34
N THR A 47 2.35 -1.05 12.72
CA THR A 47 3.69 -1.56 12.96
C THR A 47 4.21 -2.27 11.71
N PRO A 48 5.46 -1.99 11.28
CA PRO A 48 6.05 -2.74 10.18
C PRO A 48 6.32 -4.18 10.62
N ALA A 49 6.34 -5.10 9.65
CA ALA A 49 6.75 -6.48 9.88
C ALA A 49 8.15 -6.53 10.51
N HIS A 50 8.31 -7.38 11.52
CA HIS A 50 9.55 -7.48 12.31
C HIS A 50 10.76 -7.88 11.47
N ASN A 51 10.56 -8.77 10.50
CA ASN A 51 11.60 -9.30 9.63
C ASN A 51 11.40 -8.83 8.19
N THR A 52 12.52 -8.74 7.45
CA THR A 52 12.48 -8.58 6.00
C THR A 52 11.94 -9.87 5.38
N LEU A 53 10.73 -9.81 4.86
CA LEU A 53 10.04 -10.95 4.23
C LEU A 53 9.57 -10.56 2.83
N THR A 54 9.22 -11.56 2.03
CA THR A 54 8.59 -11.33 0.72
C THR A 54 7.12 -11.03 0.92
N TYR A 55 6.67 -9.91 0.37
CA TYR A 55 5.28 -9.48 0.38
C TYR A 55 4.78 -9.24 -1.04
N THR A 56 3.47 -9.42 -1.22
CA THR A 56 2.78 -9.07 -2.46
C THR A 56 2.17 -7.70 -2.30
N THR A 57 2.56 -6.77 -3.17
CA THR A 57 2.01 -5.42 -3.29
C THR A 57 1.40 -5.25 -4.67
N TYR A 58 0.78 -4.10 -4.92
CA TYR A 58 0.11 -3.81 -6.18
C TYR A 58 0.56 -2.44 -6.71
N GLN A 59 0.77 -2.39 -8.02
CA GLN A 59 1.08 -1.15 -8.73
C GLN A 59 0.01 -0.88 -9.78
N VAL A 60 -0.11 0.39 -10.18
CA VAL A 60 -0.98 0.77 -11.29
C VAL A 60 -0.38 0.19 -12.58
N ASP A 61 -1.22 -0.53 -13.33
CA ASP A 61 -0.90 -1.07 -14.64
C ASP A 61 -1.90 -0.47 -15.63
N TYR A 62 -1.42 0.48 -16.44
CA TYR A 62 -2.25 1.21 -17.40
C TYR A 62 -2.63 0.37 -18.63
N ASN A 63 -2.01 -0.80 -18.82
CA ASN A 63 -2.22 -1.66 -19.99
C ASN A 63 -3.21 -2.81 -19.72
N ARG A 64 -3.63 -3.02 -18.48
CA ARG A 64 -4.59 -4.08 -18.11
C ARG A 64 -5.99 -3.51 -17.90
N GLU A 65 -7.01 -4.29 -18.27
CA GLU A 65 -8.42 -3.99 -17.96
C GLU A 65 -8.62 -3.80 -16.44
N CYS A 66 -8.03 -4.69 -15.64
CA CYS A 66 -7.85 -4.48 -14.21
C CYS A 66 -6.63 -3.56 -14.02
N ARG A 67 -6.87 -2.27 -13.77
CA ARG A 67 -5.89 -1.16 -13.61
C ARG A 67 -4.74 -1.39 -12.61
N TYR A 68 -4.67 -2.56 -11.99
CA TYR A 68 -3.66 -2.92 -11.00
C TYR A 68 -3.06 -4.30 -11.31
N SER A 69 -1.75 -4.40 -11.10
CA SER A 69 -1.00 -5.65 -11.24
C SER A 69 -0.28 -5.98 -9.94
N SER A 70 -0.37 -7.24 -9.52
CA SER A 70 0.32 -7.76 -8.34
C SER A 70 1.81 -7.95 -8.63
N LEU A 71 2.67 -7.54 -7.70
CA LEU A 71 4.10 -7.83 -7.76
C LEU A 71 4.62 -8.28 -6.40
N ARG A 72 5.66 -9.11 -6.41
CA ARG A 72 6.34 -9.58 -5.21
C ARG A 72 7.57 -8.71 -4.95
N ARG A 73 7.70 -8.21 -3.73
CA ARG A 73 8.86 -7.44 -3.25
C ARG A 73 9.38 -8.05 -1.96
N THR A 74 10.66 -7.84 -1.67
CA THR A 74 11.27 -8.26 -0.40
C THR A 74 11.68 -7.02 0.36
N GLY A 75 11.28 -6.93 1.64
CA GLY A 75 11.53 -5.76 2.46
C GLY A 75 10.80 -5.81 3.79
N ARG A 76 10.96 -4.75 4.59
CA ARG A 76 10.02 -4.45 5.68
C ARG A 76 8.80 -3.76 5.09
N TYR A 77 7.63 -4.29 5.37
CA TYR A 77 6.35 -3.80 4.87
C TYR A 77 5.38 -3.61 6.03
N TYR A 78 4.32 -2.85 5.76
CA TYR A 78 3.14 -2.69 6.59
C TYR A 78 2.02 -3.51 5.98
N THR A 79 1.09 -3.96 6.80
CA THR A 79 -0.16 -4.58 6.36
C THR A 79 -1.31 -3.79 6.92
N VAL A 80 -2.28 -3.47 6.06
CA VAL A 80 -3.54 -2.84 6.47
C VAL A 80 -4.71 -3.68 6.00
N ALA A 81 -5.74 -3.82 6.83
CA ALA A 81 -6.98 -4.48 6.47
C ALA A 81 -7.95 -3.50 5.80
N ARG A 82 -8.77 -3.99 4.88
CA ARG A 82 -9.87 -3.23 4.26
C ARG A 82 -10.78 -2.64 5.32
N ALA A 83 -11.22 -3.47 6.26
CA ALA A 83 -12.09 -3.05 7.36
C ALA A 83 -11.50 -1.87 8.16
N PHE A 84 -10.18 -1.85 8.37
CA PHE A 84 -9.52 -0.71 9.03
C PHE A 84 -9.62 0.58 8.21
N LEU A 85 -9.39 0.49 6.89
CA LEU A 85 -9.48 1.64 5.99
C LEU A 85 -10.92 2.16 5.84
N GLU A 86 -11.91 1.29 5.95
CA GLU A 86 -13.33 1.66 5.91
C GLU A 86 -13.81 2.33 7.21
N THR A 87 -13.10 2.11 8.33
CA THR A 87 -13.38 2.72 9.64
C THR A 87 -12.63 4.03 9.91
N LEU A 88 -11.74 4.44 9.00
CA LEU A 88 -10.87 5.60 9.14
C LEU A 88 -11.59 6.90 8.75
#